data_AF-A0A1T4LNB0-F1
#
_entry.id   AF-A0A1T4LNB0-F1
#
_cell.length_a   1.000
_cell.length_b   1.000
_cell.length_c   1.000
_cell.angle_alpha   90.00
_cell.angle_beta   90.00
_cell.angle_gamma   90.00
#
_symmetry.space_group_name_H-M   'P 1'
#
loop_
_entity.id
_entity.type
_entity.pdbx_description
1 polymer ?
#
loop_
_entity_poly.entity_id
_entity_poly.type
_entity_poly.pdbx_seq_one_letter_code
_entity_poly.pdbx_strand_id
1 'polypeptide(L)' 'MAIEQISKETNKPAEEVLLNFMESNAAKMLYDDSTKLWWDGPSAVAEEFKKC' A
#
# COMPACT_ATOMS: atom_id res chain seq x y z
N MET A 1 -3.19 -6.44 7.01
CA MET A 1 -3.43 -5.66 5.76
C MET A 1 -2.21 -4.80 5.42
N ALA A 2 -2.05 -4.34 4.17
CA ALA A 2 -0.88 -3.54 3.76
C ALA A 2 -0.66 -2.31 4.66
N ILE A 3 -1.75 -1.59 4.96
CA ILE A 3 -1.75 -0.41 5.83
C ILE A 3 -1.23 -0.72 7.24
N GLU A 4 -1.67 -1.83 7.85
CA GLU A 4 -1.22 -2.23 9.18
C GLU A 4 0.26 -2.62 9.19
N GLN A 5 0.75 -3.25 8.12
CA GLN A 5 2.15 -3.59 7.97
C GLN A 5 2.99 -2.31 7.92
N ILE A 6 2.64 -1.38 7.03
CA ILE A 6 3.34 -0.10 6.87
C ILE A 6 3.29 0.73 8.16
N SER A 7 2.13 0.78 8.82
CA SER A 7 1.93 1.49 10.09
C SER A 7 2.88 0.96 11.18
N LYS A 8 2.99 -0.36 11.33
CA LYS A 8 3.93 -1.00 12.28
C LYS A 8 5.39 -0.71 11.95
N GLU A 9 5.78 -0.79 10.68
CA GLU A 9 7.16 -0.60 10.25
C GLU A 9 7.62 0.85 10.34
N THR A 10 6.73 1.80 10.05
CA THR A 10 7.02 3.25 10.08
C THR A 10 6.71 3.91 11.42
N ASN A 11 6.10 3.17 12.36
CA ASN A 11 5.57 3.65 13.63
C ASN A 11 4.63 4.86 13.47
N LYS A 12 3.83 4.85 12.41
CA LYS A 12 2.83 5.89 12.08
C LYS A 12 1.41 5.40 12.36
N PRO A 13 0.46 6.30 12.69
CA PRO A 13 -0.95 5.96 12.79
C PRO A 13 -1.49 5.34 11.50
N ALA A 14 -2.34 4.32 11.62
CA ALA A 14 -2.91 3.63 10.46
C ALA A 14 -3.77 4.56 9.61
N GLU A 15 -4.45 5.54 10.22
CA GLU A 15 -5.23 6.56 9.50
C GLU A 15 -4.34 7.46 8.63
N GLU A 16 -3.17 7.88 9.14
CA GLU A 16 -2.21 8.67 8.36
C GLU A 16 -1.66 7.86 7.18
N VAL A 17 -1.32 6.59 7.43
CA VAL A 17 -0.84 5.69 6.38
C VAL A 17 -1.91 5.45 5.32
N LEU A 18 -3.17 5.27 5.71
CA LEU A 18 -4.27 5.09 4.77
C LEU A 18 -4.45 6.32 3.88
N LEU A 19 -4.45 7.52 4.45
CA LEU A 19 -4.59 8.77 3.67
C LEU A 19 -3.46 8.90 2.65
N ASN A 20 -2.20 8.73 3.09
CA ASN A 20 -1.05 8.78 2.20
C ASN A 20 -1.10 7.68 1.12
N PHE A 21 -1.55 6.47 1.48
CA PHE A 21 -1.72 5.38 0.53
C PHE A 21 -2.74 5.73 -0.55
N MET A 22 -3.92 6.26 -0.19
CA MET A 22 -4.98 6.62 -1.13
C MET A 22 -4.54 7.70 -2.14
N GLU A 23 -3.62 8.58 -1.75
CA GLU A 23 -3.04 9.61 -2.62
C GLU A 23 -1.87 9.11 -3.49
N SER A 24 -1.33 7.91 -3.20
CA SER A 24 -0.16 7.35 -3.88
C SER A 24 -0.48 6.70 -5.24
N ASN A 25 0.56 6.49 -6.05
CA ASN A 25 0.44 5.67 -7.27
C ASN A 25 0.20 4.19 -6.96
N ALA A 26 0.65 3.68 -5.82
CA ALA A 26 0.41 2.29 -5.40
C ALA A 26 -1.10 1.99 -5.26
N ALA A 27 -1.90 2.94 -4.78
CA ALA A 27 -3.35 2.78 -4.75
C ALA A 27 -3.98 2.68 -6.14
N LYS A 28 -3.46 3.40 -7.14
CA LYS A 28 -3.91 3.28 -8.54
C LYS A 28 -3.54 1.92 -9.12
N MET A 29 -2.30 1.48 -8.87
CA MET A 29 -1.79 0.19 -9.34
C MET A 29 -2.55 -0.99 -8.74
N LEU A 30 -3.03 -0.87 -7.51
CA LEU A 30 -3.84 -1.91 -6.87
C LEU A 30 -5.06 -2.33 -7.70
N TYR A 31 -5.67 -1.38 -8.42
CA TYR A 31 -6.84 -1.62 -9.26
C TYR A 31 -6.50 -1.80 -10.75
N ASP A 32 -5.21 -1.77 -11.10
CA ASP A 32 -4.75 -2.03 -12.47
C ASP A 32 -4.43 -3.53 -12.62
N ASP A 33 -5.32 -4.25 -13.30
CA ASP A 33 -5.20 -5.68 -13.56
C ASP A 33 -3.90 -6.06 -14.31
N SER A 34 -3.29 -5.12 -15.04
CA SER A 34 -2.03 -5.37 -15.73
C SER A 34 -0.85 -5.53 -14.77
N THR A 35 -0.92 -4.90 -13.59
CA THR A 35 0.12 -4.97 -12.55
C THR A 35 0.00 -6.22 -11.70
N LYS A 36 -1.19 -6.84 -11.64
CA LYS A 36 -1.52 -8.00 -10.80
C LYS A 36 -1.27 -7.80 -9.31
N LEU A 37 -1.12 -6.55 -8.86
CA LEU A 37 -0.74 -6.22 -7.48
C LEU A 37 -1.75 -6.73 -6.45
N TRP A 38 -3.05 -6.76 -6.81
CA TRP A 38 -4.10 -7.34 -5.97
C TRP A 38 -3.95 -8.86 -5.76
N TRP A 39 -3.31 -9.58 -6.68
CA TRP A 39 -3.15 -11.05 -6.63
C TRP A 39 -1.99 -11.47 -5.74
N ASP A 40 -0.95 -10.63 -5.68
CA ASP A 40 0.27 -10.89 -4.90
C ASP A 40 0.09 -10.58 -3.40
N GLY A 41 -1.07 -10.05 -3.02
CA GLY A 41 -1.50 -9.87 -1.65
C GLY A 41 -0.94 -8.61 -0.97
N PRO A 42 -1.29 -8.41 0.32
CA PRO A 42 -1.08 -7.13 1.00
C PRO A 42 0.39 -6.74 1.20
N SER A 43 1.31 -7.71 1.27
CA SER A 43 2.73 -7.40 1.40
C SER A 43 3.33 -6.85 0.10
N ALA A 44 2.91 -7.33 -1.06
CA ALA A 44 3.32 -6.77 -2.35
C ALA A 44 2.85 -5.32 -2.50
N VAL A 45 1.61 -5.03 -2.08
CA VAL A 45 1.05 -3.67 -2.05
C VAL A 45 1.86 -2.76 -1.11
N ALA A 46 2.26 -3.26 0.06
CA ALA A 46 3.07 -2.51 1.01
C ALA A 46 4.45 -2.17 0.44
N GLU A 47 5.09 -3.12 -0.24
CA GLU A 47 6.38 -2.87 -0.90
C GLU A 47 6.26 -1.88 -2.06
N GLU A 48 5.18 -1.93 -2.85
CA GLU A 48 4.96 -0.97 -3.94
C GLU A 48 4.73 0.45 -3.42
N PHE A 49 3.98 0.59 -2.32
CA PHE A 49 3.79 1.88 -1.66
C PHE A 49 5.10 2.49 -1.18
N LYS A 50 6.05 1.69 -0.67
CA LYS A 50 7.37 2.18 -0.22
C LYS A 50 8.28 2.68 -1.34
N LYS A 51 7.97 2.35 -2.61
CA LYS A 51 8.72 2.83 -3.78
C LYS A 51 8.22 4.19 -4.30
N CYS A 52 7.04 4.62 -3.85
CA CYS A 52 6.48 5.93 -4.16
C CYS A 52 7.16 7.03 -3.32
#